data_AF-A0A943J087-F1
#
_entry.id   AF-A0A943J087-F1
#
_cell.length_a   1.000
_cell.length_b   1.000
_cell.length_c   1.000
_cell.angle_alpha   90.00
_cell.angle_beta   90.00
_cell.angle_gamma   90.00
#
_symmetry.space_group_name_H-M   'P 1'
#
loop_
_entity.id
_entity.type
_entity.pdbx_description
1 polymer ?
#
loop_
_entity_poly.entity_id
_entity_poly.type
_entity_poly.pdbx_seq_one_letter_code
_entity_poly.pdbx_strand_id
1 'polypeptide(L)'
;MKLSSVPVHKLLKAVRHADFDDSVLLIAFGSDEKDKTLADILKTDKYFNFSDGFDGLTESLYTLFREENFGTSHKTHILDKFILKYLNNFGILPSIRGYYYLYDAIFFKIEHLKELVPITKNLYPYIAKKYDTTPNKVERAIRHAIVSAWQRYDNKFFDDIFSVLEGRKPTNNEFICAIAVKIADDLQNYIF
;
A
#
# COMPACT_ATOMS: atom_id res chain seq x y z
N MET A 1 31.14 -4.82 -2.71
CA MET A 1 31.14 -5.47 -1.38
C MET A 1 29.80 -6.19 -1.23
N LYS A 2 29.77 -7.53 -1.36
CA LYS A 2 28.53 -8.31 -1.23
C LYS A 2 28.15 -8.34 0.27
N LEU A 3 26.94 -7.90 0.60
CA LEU A 3 26.37 -7.94 1.97
C LEU A 3 26.11 -9.36 2.49
N SER A 4 26.43 -10.40 1.72
CA SER A 4 26.11 -11.81 1.98
C SER A 4 27.06 -12.53 2.96
N SER A 5 27.88 -11.84 3.75
CA SER A 5 28.94 -12.50 4.53
C SER A 5 29.13 -12.00 5.96
N VAL A 6 28.20 -11.22 6.52
CA VAL A 6 28.27 -10.88 7.95
C VAL A 6 27.69 -12.03 8.77
N PRO A 7 28.49 -12.74 9.58
CA PRO A 7 27.99 -13.87 10.38
C PRO A 7 27.01 -13.38 11.45
N VAL A 8 25.86 -14.06 11.59
CA VAL A 8 24.77 -13.71 12.54
C VAL A 8 25.27 -13.47 13.96
N HIS A 9 26.26 -14.23 14.44
CA HIS A 9 26.82 -14.06 15.79
C HIS A 9 27.53 -12.69 15.99
N LYS A 10 28.09 -12.07 14.94
CA LYS A 10 28.68 -10.73 15.01
C LYS A 10 27.61 -9.64 15.07
N LEU A 11 26.51 -9.82 14.34
CA LEU A 11 25.34 -8.94 14.41
C LEU A 11 24.71 -8.99 15.81
N LEU A 12 24.50 -10.20 16.36
CA LEU A 12 23.99 -10.39 17.72
C LEU A 12 24.85 -9.73 18.80
N LYS A 13 26.18 -9.76 18.66
CA LYS A 13 27.09 -9.09 19.59
C LYS A 13 27.03 -7.56 19.46
N ALA A 14 26.89 -7.02 18.24
CA ALA A 14 26.71 -5.59 18.02
C ALA A 14 25.38 -5.09 18.59
N VAL A 15 24.31 -5.89 18.48
CA VAL A 15 22.98 -5.52 18.94
C VAL A 15 22.84 -5.59 20.46
N ARG A 16 23.46 -6.55 21.14
CA ARG A 16 23.42 -6.65 22.62
C ARG A 16 24.09 -5.48 23.36
N HIS A 17 24.91 -4.68 22.67
CA HIS A 17 25.61 -3.54 23.24
C HIS A 17 25.09 -2.18 22.75
N ALA A 18 24.12 -2.18 21.84
CA ALA A 18 23.49 -0.97 21.35
C ALA A 18 22.16 -0.78 22.09
N ASP A 19 22.03 0.40 22.70
CA ASP A 19 20.80 0.85 23.36
C ASP A 19 19.89 1.37 22.25
N PHE A 20 19.01 0.50 21.74
CA PHE A 20 18.06 0.88 20.69
C PHE A 20 16.75 1.32 21.35
N ASP A 21 16.27 2.50 20.95
CA ASP A 21 14.93 2.98 21.29
C ASP A 21 13.86 2.15 20.53
N ASP A 22 12.64 2.09 21.08
CA ASP A 22 11.59 1.06 20.88
C ASP A 22 11.07 0.78 19.45
N SER A 23 11.71 1.28 18.39
CA SER A 23 11.32 1.01 16.98
C SER A 23 12.49 0.58 16.10
N VAL A 24 12.98 -0.65 16.32
CA VAL A 24 13.94 -1.29 15.42
C VAL A 24 13.21 -2.06 14.31
N LEU A 25 13.24 -1.54 13.09
CA LEU A 25 12.86 -2.30 11.89
C LEU A 25 13.99 -3.27 11.50
N LEU A 26 13.75 -4.57 11.64
CA LEU A 26 14.64 -5.57 11.04
C LEU A 26 14.36 -5.74 9.56
N ILE A 27 15.36 -5.41 8.74
CA ILE A 27 15.43 -5.84 7.34
C ILE A 27 16.32 -7.08 7.31
N ALA A 28 15.69 -8.26 7.34
CA ALA A 28 16.40 -9.52 7.30
C ALA A 28 16.54 -10.01 5.84
N PHE A 29 17.74 -10.46 5.48
CA PHE A 29 18.08 -10.99 4.14
C PHE A 29 18.13 -12.53 4.15
N GLY A 30 17.45 -13.18 5.10
CA GLY A 30 17.62 -14.58 5.47
C GLY A 30 16.40 -15.47 5.15
N SER A 31 16.54 -16.77 5.41
CA SER A 31 15.46 -17.75 5.32
C SER A 31 14.55 -17.68 6.56
N ASP A 32 13.23 -17.89 6.37
CA ASP A 32 12.14 -17.75 7.35
C ASP A 32 12.45 -18.17 8.81
N GLU A 33 13.17 -19.27 9.02
CA GLU A 33 13.40 -19.84 10.36
C GLU A 33 14.40 -19.02 11.20
N LYS A 34 15.42 -18.43 10.55
CA LYS A 34 16.45 -17.62 11.23
C LYS A 34 15.93 -16.23 11.57
N ASP A 35 15.04 -15.71 10.74
CA ASP A 35 14.51 -14.35 10.88
C ASP A 35 13.47 -14.28 12.00
N LYS A 36 12.65 -15.33 12.16
CA LYS A 36 11.79 -15.50 13.34
C LYS A 36 12.58 -15.56 14.65
N THR A 37 13.68 -16.31 14.66
CA THR A 37 14.57 -16.40 15.83
C THR A 37 15.17 -15.04 16.18
N LEU A 38 15.52 -14.23 15.18
CA LEU A 38 16.03 -12.86 15.39
C LEU A 38 14.96 -11.91 15.92
N ALA A 39 13.72 -12.00 15.40
CA ALA A 39 12.58 -11.22 15.88
C ALA A 39 12.28 -11.50 17.36
N ASP A 40 12.27 -12.79 17.74
CA ASP A 40 12.05 -13.24 19.12
C ASP A 40 13.15 -12.74 20.08
N ILE A 41 14.41 -12.79 19.67
CA ILE A 41 15.55 -12.30 20.47
C ILE A 41 15.44 -10.80 20.71
N LEU A 42 14.97 -10.05 19.71
CA LEU A 42 14.85 -8.60 19.74
C LEU A 42 13.52 -8.14 20.31
N LYS A 43 12.66 -9.09 20.70
CA LYS A 43 11.32 -8.84 21.26
C LYS A 43 10.49 -7.91 20.38
N THR A 44 10.61 -8.05 19.06
CA THR A 44 9.89 -7.23 18.09
C THR A 44 9.00 -8.12 17.24
N ASP A 45 7.72 -7.76 17.16
CA ASP A 45 6.76 -8.36 16.22
C ASP A 45 6.90 -7.76 14.80
N LYS A 46 7.78 -6.77 14.64
CA LYS A 46 7.92 -5.94 13.44
C LYS A 46 9.19 -6.33 12.67
N TYR A 47 9.09 -7.33 11.80
CA TYR A 47 10.18 -7.75 10.90
C TYR A 47 9.73 -7.77 9.45
N PHE A 48 10.66 -7.47 8.53
CA PHE A 48 10.42 -7.52 7.10
C PHE A 48 11.27 -8.62 6.45
N ASN A 49 10.62 -9.51 5.68
CA ASN A 49 11.31 -10.54 4.90
C ASN A 49 11.57 -10.03 3.47
N PHE A 50 12.85 -9.91 3.10
CA PHE A 50 13.25 -9.44 1.78
C PHE A 50 12.89 -10.40 0.62
N SER A 51 12.39 -11.61 0.91
CA SER A 51 11.83 -12.52 -0.10
C SER A 51 10.69 -11.89 -0.90
N ASP A 52 9.98 -10.93 -0.31
CA ASP A 52 8.81 -10.26 -0.92
C ASP A 52 9.22 -9.10 -1.86
N GLY A 53 10.52 -8.90 -2.06
CA GLY A 53 11.07 -7.88 -2.95
C GLY A 53 10.97 -6.46 -2.41
N PHE A 54 11.43 -5.49 -3.22
CA PHE A 54 11.46 -4.07 -2.86
C PHE A 54 10.04 -3.48 -2.67
N ASP A 55 9.05 -4.06 -3.34
CA ASP A 55 7.64 -3.65 -3.22
C ASP A 55 7.09 -4.02 -1.83
N GLY A 56 7.38 -5.24 -1.34
CA GLY A 56 7.02 -5.63 0.03
C GLY A 56 7.67 -4.75 1.11
N LEU A 57 8.91 -4.30 0.89
CA LEU A 57 9.62 -3.42 1.81
C LEU A 57 8.93 -2.07 1.90
N THR A 58 8.52 -1.55 0.75
CA THR A 58 7.84 -0.27 0.64
C THR A 58 6.49 -0.33 1.37
N GLU A 59 5.72 -1.40 1.18
CA GLU A 59 4.44 -1.60 1.88
C GLU A 59 4.60 -1.75 3.40
N SER A 60 5.63 -2.48 3.83
CA SER A 60 5.92 -2.66 5.26
C SER A 60 6.39 -1.36 5.91
N LEU A 61 7.26 -0.60 5.23
CA LEU A 61 7.67 0.73 5.67
C LEU A 61 6.48 1.69 5.75
N TYR A 62 5.59 1.72 4.74
CA TYR A 62 4.40 2.57 4.79
C TYR A 62 3.48 2.22 5.94
N THR A 63 3.26 0.92 6.19
CA THR A 63 2.43 0.44 7.29
C THR A 63 3.02 0.87 8.64
N LEU A 64 4.33 0.65 8.83
CA LEU A 64 5.04 1.01 10.06
C LEU A 64 5.05 2.52 10.31
N PHE A 65 5.37 3.32 9.29
CA PHE A 65 5.32 4.79 9.39
C PHE A 65 3.90 5.28 9.71
N ARG A 66 2.84 4.58 9.29
CA ARG A 66 1.47 4.97 9.61
C ARG A 66 1.06 4.58 11.03
N GLU A 67 1.44 3.39 11.48
CA GLU A 67 1.14 2.89 12.83
C GLU A 67 1.70 3.81 13.92
N GLU A 68 2.95 4.26 13.78
CA GLU A 68 3.58 5.18 14.75
C GLU A 68 2.88 6.55 14.82
N ASN A 69 2.24 6.99 13.74
CA ASN A 69 1.70 8.35 13.64
C ASN A 69 0.17 8.44 13.84
N PHE A 70 -0.58 7.34 13.71
CA PHE A 70 -2.05 7.42 13.61
C PHE A 70 -2.89 6.39 14.38
N GLY A 71 -2.30 5.47 15.16
CA GLY A 71 -3.04 4.61 16.10
C GLY A 71 -4.32 4.01 15.51
N THR A 72 -4.21 3.25 14.42
CA THR A 72 -5.37 2.84 13.63
C THR A 72 -6.02 1.54 14.13
N SER A 73 -7.36 1.46 14.08
CA SER A 73 -8.14 0.25 14.38
C SER A 73 -7.75 -0.93 13.46
N HIS A 74 -7.86 -2.17 13.95
CA HIS A 74 -7.60 -3.39 13.18
C HIS A 74 -8.34 -3.42 11.82
N LYS A 75 -9.56 -2.85 11.76
CA LYS A 75 -10.33 -2.77 10.51
C LYS A 75 -9.69 -1.84 9.48
N THR A 76 -9.16 -0.70 9.92
CA THR A 76 -8.44 0.26 9.08
C THR A 76 -7.17 -0.39 8.51
N HIS A 77 -6.44 -1.12 9.34
CA HIS A 77 -5.22 -1.82 8.91
C HIS A 77 -5.49 -2.92 7.87
N ILE A 78 -6.59 -3.68 8.00
CA ILE A 78 -6.98 -4.64 6.95
C ILE A 78 -7.30 -3.90 5.66
N LEU A 79 -8.12 -2.84 5.73
CA LEU A 79 -8.51 -2.06 4.55
C LEU A 79 -7.28 -1.49 3.82
N ASP A 80 -6.30 -0.98 4.55
CA ASP A 80 -5.04 -0.49 3.98
C ASP A 80 -4.35 -1.57 3.16
N LYS A 81 -4.16 -2.76 3.73
CA LYS A 81 -3.54 -3.90 3.04
C LYS A 81 -4.25 -4.23 1.73
N PHE A 82 -5.58 -4.19 1.71
CA PHE A 82 -6.34 -4.42 0.48
C PHE A 82 -6.10 -3.32 -0.55
N ILE A 83 -6.21 -2.04 -0.18
CA ILE A 83 -6.00 -0.93 -1.12
C ILE A 83 -4.59 -1.01 -1.73
N LEU A 84 -3.58 -1.20 -0.90
CA LEU A 84 -2.19 -1.27 -1.29
C LEU A 84 -1.93 -2.47 -2.23
N LYS A 85 -2.45 -3.65 -1.87
CA LYS A 85 -2.40 -4.85 -2.73
C LYS A 85 -3.03 -4.61 -4.09
N TYR A 86 -4.20 -3.97 -4.15
CA TYR A 86 -4.87 -3.65 -5.41
C TYR A 86 -4.04 -2.67 -6.26
N LEU A 87 -3.52 -1.58 -5.69
CA LEU A 87 -2.67 -0.63 -6.42
C LEU A 87 -1.41 -1.30 -6.98
N ASN A 88 -0.77 -2.17 -6.19
CA ASN A 88 0.38 -2.95 -6.63
C ASN A 88 0.02 -3.92 -7.77
N ASN A 89 -1.11 -4.62 -7.67
CA ASN A 89 -1.60 -5.52 -8.73
C ASN A 89 -1.91 -4.77 -10.04
N PHE A 90 -2.30 -3.50 -9.97
CA PHE A 90 -2.45 -2.64 -11.15
C PHE A 90 -1.11 -2.07 -11.66
N GLY A 91 0.02 -2.34 -10.99
CA GLY A 91 1.33 -1.78 -11.35
C GLY A 91 1.46 -0.28 -11.04
N ILE A 92 0.64 0.24 -10.13
CA ILE A 92 0.71 1.64 -9.70
C ILE A 92 1.72 1.70 -8.56
N LEU A 93 2.90 2.25 -8.84
CA LEU A 93 4.02 2.26 -7.90
C LEU A 93 3.96 3.44 -6.90
N PRO A 94 4.45 3.27 -5.66
CA PRO A 94 4.50 4.33 -4.65
C PRO A 94 5.34 5.56 -5.04
N SER A 95 6.24 5.44 -6.00
CA SER A 95 7.14 6.53 -6.42
C SER A 95 6.43 7.71 -7.12
N ILE A 96 5.16 7.57 -7.49
CA ILE A 96 4.38 8.63 -8.16
C ILE A 96 3.30 9.23 -7.24
N ARG A 97 3.11 10.55 -7.31
CA ARG A 97 2.06 11.25 -6.54
C ARG A 97 0.65 10.67 -6.74
N GLY A 98 0.37 10.15 -7.95
CA GLY A 98 -0.92 9.54 -8.27
C GLY A 98 -1.24 8.30 -7.43
N TYR A 99 -0.23 7.59 -6.92
CA TYR A 99 -0.41 6.45 -6.01
C TYR A 99 -1.06 6.88 -4.70
N TYR A 100 -0.48 7.85 -4.00
CA TYR A 100 -1.01 8.34 -2.72
C TYR A 100 -2.39 8.97 -2.88
N TYR A 101 -2.61 9.68 -3.98
CA TYR A 101 -3.92 10.26 -4.27
C TYR A 101 -4.96 9.19 -4.57
N LEU A 102 -4.60 8.11 -5.27
CA LEU A 102 -5.49 6.97 -5.50
C LEU A 102 -5.80 6.23 -4.20
N TYR A 103 -4.80 6.01 -3.35
CA TYR A 103 -4.98 5.39 -2.05
C TYR A 103 -6.03 6.15 -1.22
N ASP A 104 -5.86 7.47 -1.03
CA ASP A 104 -6.82 8.29 -0.28
C ASP A 104 -8.17 8.38 -0.98
N ALA A 105 -8.19 8.40 -2.32
CA ALA A 105 -9.42 8.41 -3.10
C ALA A 105 -10.25 7.15 -2.92
N ILE A 106 -9.61 5.98 -2.96
CA ILE A 106 -10.25 4.68 -2.78
C ILE A 106 -10.71 4.53 -1.34
N PHE A 107 -9.85 4.86 -0.38
CA PHE A 107 -10.19 4.83 1.04
C PHE A 107 -11.43 5.67 1.33
N PHE A 108 -11.41 6.95 0.92
CA PHE A 108 -12.57 7.84 1.06
C PHE A 108 -13.80 7.29 0.35
N LYS A 109 -13.65 6.74 -0.87
CA LYS A 109 -14.81 6.20 -1.59
C LYS A 109 -15.42 4.98 -0.90
N ILE A 110 -14.60 4.14 -0.25
CA ILE A 110 -15.06 2.98 0.53
C ILE A 110 -15.89 3.43 1.74
N GLU A 111 -15.44 4.45 2.48
CA GLU A 111 -16.19 5.02 3.60
C GLU A 111 -17.55 5.60 3.16
N HIS A 112 -17.62 6.13 1.94
CA HIS A 112 -18.81 6.77 1.36
C HIS A 112 -19.41 5.95 0.19
N LEU A 113 -19.37 4.61 0.26
CA LEU A 113 -19.85 3.74 -0.82
C LEU A 113 -21.32 3.94 -1.16
N LYS A 114 -22.15 4.18 -0.14
CA LYS A 114 -23.61 4.37 -0.28
C LYS A 114 -24.01 5.76 -0.75
N GLU A 115 -23.07 6.69 -0.81
CA GLU A 115 -23.34 8.07 -1.16
C GLU A 115 -23.00 8.35 -2.63
N LEU A 116 -23.90 9.08 -3.31
CA LEU A 116 -23.68 9.63 -4.65
C LEU A 116 -22.82 10.89 -4.55
N VAL A 117 -21.62 10.78 -3.99
CA VAL A 117 -20.68 11.90 -3.86
C VAL A 117 -19.97 12.15 -5.19
N PRO A 118 -20.10 13.34 -5.81
CA PRO A 118 -19.34 13.68 -7.01
C PRO A 118 -17.85 13.85 -6.66
N ILE A 119 -16.99 13.03 -7.26
CA ILE A 119 -15.54 13.06 -7.03
C ILE A 119 -14.93 14.45 -7.27
N THR A 120 -15.37 15.15 -8.31
CA THR A 120 -14.80 16.45 -8.72
C THR A 120 -15.07 17.58 -7.72
N LYS A 121 -16.17 17.52 -6.96
CA LYS A 121 -16.58 18.58 -6.04
C LYS A 121 -16.16 18.32 -4.59
N ASN A 122 -15.95 17.07 -4.21
CA ASN A 122 -15.67 16.71 -2.82
C ASN A 122 -14.31 16.02 -2.68
N LEU A 123 -14.10 14.92 -3.40
CA LEU A 123 -12.91 14.08 -3.23
C LEU A 123 -11.61 14.78 -3.66
N TYR A 124 -11.59 15.40 -4.85
CA TYR A 124 -10.38 16.09 -5.31
C TYR A 124 -10.02 17.30 -4.44
N PRO A 125 -10.97 18.17 -4.01
CA PRO A 125 -10.68 19.20 -3.01
C PRO A 125 -10.19 18.66 -1.67
N TYR A 126 -10.76 17.55 -1.17
CA TYR A 126 -10.33 16.91 0.07
C TYR A 126 -8.84 16.48 0.01
N ILE A 127 -8.48 15.74 -1.04
CA ILE A 127 -7.08 15.30 -1.26
C ILE A 127 -6.18 16.51 -1.50
N ALA A 128 -6.64 17.49 -2.29
CA ALA A 128 -5.86 18.68 -2.60
C ALA A 128 -5.48 19.46 -1.32
N LYS A 129 -6.42 19.59 -0.39
CA LYS A 129 -6.16 20.20 0.92
C LYS A 129 -5.16 19.39 1.76
N LYS A 130 -5.28 18.05 1.76
CA LYS A 130 -4.38 17.16 2.51
C LYS A 130 -2.93 17.24 2.04
N TYR A 131 -2.70 17.37 0.73
CA TYR A 131 -1.36 17.37 0.13
C TYR A 131 -0.87 18.75 -0.32
N ASP A 132 -1.50 19.83 0.18
CA ASP A 132 -1.17 21.22 -0.18
C ASP A 132 -0.99 21.43 -1.70
N THR A 133 -2.03 21.05 -2.45
CA THR A 133 -2.03 21.11 -3.92
C THR A 133 -3.38 21.59 -4.43
N THR A 134 -3.64 21.47 -5.73
CA THR A 134 -4.90 21.89 -6.35
C THR A 134 -5.72 20.68 -6.83
N PRO A 135 -7.06 20.75 -6.83
CA PRO A 135 -7.91 19.66 -7.33
C PRO A 135 -7.54 19.20 -8.75
N ASN A 136 -7.18 20.12 -9.64
CA ASN A 136 -6.76 19.81 -11.01
C ASN A 136 -5.44 19.02 -11.05
N LYS A 137 -4.48 19.32 -10.15
CA LYS A 137 -3.23 18.55 -10.05
C LYS A 137 -3.48 17.14 -9.51
N VAL A 138 -4.40 16.99 -8.55
CA VAL A 138 -4.82 15.68 -8.04
C VAL A 138 -5.41 14.83 -9.16
N GLU A 139 -6.41 15.37 -9.86
CA GLU A 139 -7.09 14.71 -10.97
C GLU A 139 -6.09 14.27 -12.04
N ARG A 140 -5.22 15.18 -12.48
CA ARG A 140 -4.21 14.89 -13.51
C ARG A 140 -3.22 13.81 -13.07
N ALA A 141 -2.76 13.84 -11.82
CA ALA A 141 -1.84 12.83 -11.29
C ALA A 141 -2.49 11.45 -11.20
N ILE A 142 -3.77 11.37 -10.78
CA ILE A 142 -4.54 10.12 -10.79
C ILE A 142 -4.71 9.60 -12.22
N ARG A 143 -5.10 10.46 -13.17
CA ARG A 143 -5.25 10.07 -14.58
C ARG A 143 -3.96 9.48 -15.13
N HIS A 144 -2.82 10.13 -14.86
CA HIS A 144 -1.52 9.67 -15.35
C HIS A 144 -1.12 8.32 -14.74
N ALA A 145 -1.42 8.09 -13.46
CA ALA A 145 -1.20 6.80 -12.81
C ALA A 145 -2.02 5.69 -13.50
N ILE A 146 -3.31 5.91 -13.73
CA ILE A 146 -4.21 4.94 -14.37
C ILE A 146 -3.79 4.67 -15.82
N VAL A 147 -3.44 5.71 -16.58
CA VAL A 147 -2.95 5.56 -17.96
C VAL A 147 -1.67 4.74 -18.01
N SER A 148 -0.74 5.01 -17.11
CA SER A 148 0.52 4.27 -17.02
C SER A 148 0.31 2.80 -16.64
N ALA A 149 -0.61 2.51 -15.72
CA ALA A 149 -0.97 1.15 -15.33
C ALA A 149 -1.61 0.37 -16.49
N TRP A 150 -2.58 1.00 -17.17
CA TRP A 150 -3.28 0.40 -18.32
C TRP A 150 -2.35 -0.01 -19.46
N GLN A 151 -1.23 0.70 -19.65
CA GLN A 151 -0.29 0.43 -20.73
C GLN A 151 0.70 -0.72 -20.46
N ARG A 152 0.85 -1.17 -19.20
CA ARG A 152 1.97 -2.05 -18.80
C ARG A 152 1.58 -3.47 -18.38
N TYR A 153 0.31 -3.74 -18.14
CA TYR A 153 -0.12 -5.00 -17.49
C TYR A 153 -0.83 -5.97 -18.44
N ASP A 154 -0.78 -7.27 -18.10
CA ASP A 154 -1.65 -8.30 -18.69
C ASP A 154 -3.11 -7.90 -18.39
N ASN A 155 -3.90 -7.72 -19.44
CA ASN A 155 -5.27 -7.21 -19.36
C ASN A 155 -6.14 -8.04 -18.40
N LYS A 156 -5.79 -9.29 -18.07
CA LYS A 156 -6.58 -10.16 -17.19
C LYS A 156 -7.01 -9.53 -15.86
N PHE A 157 -6.14 -8.82 -15.14
CA PHE A 157 -6.53 -8.21 -13.86
C PHE A 157 -7.45 -7.00 -14.07
N PHE A 158 -7.23 -6.25 -15.14
CA PHE A 158 -8.16 -5.20 -15.55
C PHE A 158 -9.49 -5.79 -16.04
N ASP A 159 -9.49 -6.86 -16.81
CA ASP A 159 -10.67 -7.51 -17.38
C ASP A 159 -11.56 -8.11 -16.28
N ASP A 160 -10.98 -8.67 -15.22
CA ASP A 160 -11.73 -9.17 -14.06
C ASP A 160 -12.59 -8.07 -13.41
N ILE A 161 -12.03 -6.87 -13.27
CA ILE A 161 -12.66 -5.75 -12.54
C ILE A 161 -13.46 -4.83 -13.48
N PHE A 162 -13.03 -4.72 -14.74
CA PHE A 162 -13.50 -3.73 -15.71
C PHE A 162 -14.02 -4.38 -17.00
N SER A 163 -14.42 -5.65 -16.99
CA SER A 163 -15.00 -6.35 -18.16
C SER A 163 -16.09 -5.55 -18.88
N VAL A 164 -16.94 -4.85 -18.13
CA VAL A 164 -18.01 -3.98 -18.65
C VAL A 164 -17.52 -2.79 -19.47
N LEU A 165 -16.21 -2.51 -19.44
CA LEU A 165 -15.57 -1.44 -20.20
C LEU A 165 -15.18 -1.90 -21.63
N GLU A 166 -15.32 -3.18 -21.96
CA GLU A 166 -15.08 -3.71 -23.32
C GLU A 166 -13.69 -3.32 -23.87
N GLY A 167 -12.67 -3.36 -23.02
CA GLY A 167 -11.30 -2.99 -23.40
C GLY A 167 -11.02 -1.49 -23.50
N ARG A 168 -11.98 -0.62 -23.14
CA ARG A 168 -11.70 0.82 -23.00
C ARG A 168 -11.03 1.10 -21.65
N LYS A 169 -10.06 2.02 -21.67
CA LYS A 169 -9.40 2.50 -20.44
C LYS A 169 -10.43 3.16 -19.51
N PRO A 170 -10.45 2.83 -18.20
CA PRO A 170 -11.32 3.50 -17.25
C PRO A 170 -11.01 4.99 -17.13
N THR A 171 -12.04 5.78 -16.83
CA THR A 171 -11.90 7.13 -16.28
C THR A 171 -11.46 7.07 -14.81
N ASN A 172 -10.99 8.18 -14.25
CA ASN A 172 -10.61 8.21 -12.83
C ASN A 172 -11.78 7.80 -11.92
N ASN A 173 -12.99 8.27 -12.24
CA ASN A 173 -14.17 7.97 -11.44
C ASN A 173 -14.56 6.50 -11.51
N GLU A 174 -14.56 5.92 -12.71
CA GLU A 174 -14.83 4.48 -12.89
C GLU A 174 -13.79 3.63 -12.17
N PHE A 175 -12.51 3.99 -12.28
CA PHE A 175 -11.42 3.27 -11.63
C PHE A 175 -11.56 3.28 -10.11
N ILE A 176 -11.72 4.46 -9.50
CA ILE A 176 -11.87 4.61 -8.05
C ILE A 176 -13.13 3.89 -7.56
N CYS A 177 -14.26 4.03 -8.26
CA CYS A 177 -15.51 3.39 -7.85
C CYS A 177 -15.45 1.86 -7.94
N ALA A 178 -14.95 1.32 -9.06
CA ALA A 178 -14.91 -0.12 -9.26
C ALA A 178 -13.99 -0.81 -8.24
N ILE A 179 -12.81 -0.24 -7.98
CA ILE A 179 -11.87 -0.79 -6.99
C ILE A 179 -12.44 -0.67 -5.59
N ALA A 180 -13.07 0.45 -5.24
CA ALA A 180 -13.71 0.61 -3.94
C ALA A 180 -14.80 -0.44 -3.70
N VAL A 181 -15.65 -0.69 -4.71
CA VAL A 181 -16.69 -1.74 -4.64
C VAL A 181 -16.06 -3.11 -4.51
N LYS A 182 -15.04 -3.41 -5.32
CA LYS A 182 -14.39 -4.73 -5.32
C LYS A 182 -13.67 -5.02 -4.01
N ILE A 183 -12.95 -4.05 -3.45
CA ILE A 183 -12.31 -4.19 -2.13
C ILE A 183 -13.36 -4.39 -1.04
N ALA A 184 -14.47 -3.63 -1.07
CA ALA A 184 -15.51 -3.79 -0.06
C ALA A 184 -16.18 -5.17 -0.10
N ASP A 185 -16.35 -5.75 -1.30
CA ASP A 185 -16.81 -7.12 -1.49
C ASP A 185 -15.80 -8.14 -0.93
N ASP A 186 -14.52 -8.02 -1.30
CA ASP A 186 -13.46 -8.89 -0.79
C ASP A 186 -13.30 -8.82 0.74
N LEU A 187 -13.49 -7.63 1.33
CA LEU A 187 -13.44 -7.45 2.79
C LEU A 187 -14.58 -8.17 3.50
N GLN A 188 -15.77 -8.25 2.89
CA GLN A 188 -16.87 -9.04 3.45
C GLN A 188 -16.49 -10.51 3.45
N ASN A 189 -15.95 -11.03 2.35
CA ASN A 189 -15.51 -12.43 2.22
C ASN A 189 -14.30 -12.79 3.10
N TYR A 190 -13.56 -11.80 3.61
CA TYR A 190 -12.42 -12.00 4.51
C TYR A 190 -12.81 -12.03 5.99
N ILE A 191 -13.91 -11.36 6.35
CA ILE A 191 -14.36 -11.20 7.76
C ILE A 191 -15.37 -12.29 8.16
N PHE A 192 -15.95 -13.00 7.19
CA PHE A 192 -16.89 -14.11 7.37
C PHE A 192 -16.31 -15.41 6.82
#